data_AF-A0A395IWV0-F1
#
_entry.id   AF-A0A395IWV0-F1
#
_cell.length_a   1.000
_cell.length_b   1.000
_cell.length_c   1.000
_cell.angle_alpha   90.00
_cell.angle_beta   90.00
_cell.angle_gamma   90.00
#
_symmetry.space_group_name_H-M   'P 1'
#
loop_
_entity.id
_entity.type
_entity.pdbx_description
1 polymer ?
#
loop_
_entity_poly.entity_id
_entity_poly.type
_entity_poly.pdbx_seq_one_letter_code
_entity_poly.pdbx_strand_id
1 'polypeptide(L)'
;MLLNSVDACVLGMQSGGLRADVNVSVRRRTEQGPGYEYAGVQGLGQRTEIKNLSSFKSIEDAIIAERDRQISVLEGGGVIEGETRGYSIGSTETRRLRGKEGEVDYRYMPDPDLAPVVIDENLTRHLRATLGVLPDEELEILRSEYGIPVKDAIDLVSLNEGGRVEYFRNVVDVSSIIEP
;
A
#
# COMPACT_ATOMS: atom_id res chain seq x y z
N MET A 1 -4.46 3.99 -7.01
CA MET A 1 -4.08 4.78 -8.20
C MET A 1 -3.23 3.97 -9.14
N LEU A 2 -1.97 3.62 -8.80
CA LEU A 2 -1.08 2.91 -9.73
C LEU A 2 -1.65 1.60 -10.31
N LEU A 3 -2.18 0.70 -9.47
CA LEU A 3 -2.74 -0.56 -9.97
C LEU A 3 -4.00 -0.38 -10.81
N ASN A 4 -4.74 0.71 -10.57
CA ASN A 4 -5.97 1.04 -11.31
C ASN A 4 -5.65 1.66 -12.66
N SER A 5 -4.62 2.51 -12.76
CA SER A 5 -4.21 3.13 -14.03
C SER A 5 -3.73 2.13 -15.07
N VAL A 6 -3.38 0.91 -14.64
CA VAL A 6 -2.96 -0.19 -15.53
C VAL A 6 -3.99 -1.32 -15.56
N ASP A 7 -5.18 -1.10 -15.02
CA ASP A 7 -6.29 -2.07 -14.97
C ASP A 7 -5.90 -3.44 -14.37
N ALA A 8 -4.98 -3.44 -13.40
CA ALA A 8 -4.48 -4.67 -12.77
C ALA A 8 -5.34 -5.13 -11.58
N CYS A 9 -6.18 -4.26 -11.02
CA CYS A 9 -7.07 -4.61 -9.93
C CYS A 9 -8.35 -3.76 -9.91
N VAL A 10 -9.42 -4.36 -9.38
CA VAL A 10 -10.62 -3.61 -8.97
C VAL A 10 -10.36 -2.98 -7.61
N LEU A 11 -10.52 -1.66 -7.51
CA LEU A 11 -10.37 -0.95 -6.24
C LEU A 11 -11.55 -1.20 -5.30
N GLY A 12 -11.33 -0.93 -4.01
CA GLY A 12 -12.35 -1.02 -2.97
C GLY A 12 -12.02 -2.05 -1.90
N MET A 13 -11.51 -1.58 -0.77
CA MET A 13 -11.29 -2.47 0.38
C MET A 13 -12.59 -2.99 0.98
N GLN A 14 -13.67 -2.19 0.92
CA GLN A 14 -14.99 -2.56 1.46
C GLN A 14 -15.63 -3.71 0.67
N SER A 15 -15.43 -3.74 -0.65
CA SER A 15 -15.89 -4.82 -1.54
C SER A 15 -14.92 -6.01 -1.56
N GLY A 16 -13.77 -5.90 -0.89
CA GLY A 16 -12.73 -6.93 -0.87
C GLY A 16 -11.82 -6.95 -2.11
N GLY A 17 -11.89 -5.95 -2.98
CA GLY A 17 -11.01 -5.79 -4.14
C GLY A 17 -9.55 -5.47 -3.78
N LEU A 18 -9.33 -4.94 -2.57
CA LEU A 18 -7.99 -4.74 -2.00
C LEU A 18 -7.96 -5.22 -0.54
N ARG A 19 -6.90 -5.94 -0.16
CA ARG A 19 -6.64 -6.39 1.22
C ARG A 19 -5.22 -6.04 1.63
N ALA A 20 -5.05 -5.77 2.92
CA ALA A 20 -3.74 -5.51 3.50
C ALA A 20 -3.67 -6.07 4.92
N ASP A 21 -2.60 -6.81 5.19
CA ASP A 21 -2.17 -7.15 6.54
C ASP A 21 -1.04 -6.20 6.94
N VAL A 22 -1.09 -5.69 8.17
CA VAL A 22 -0.20 -4.60 8.61
C VAL A 22 0.76 -5.11 9.66
N ASN A 23 2.03 -4.81 9.46
CA ASN A 23 3.11 -5.29 10.31
C ASN A 23 3.74 -4.11 11.05
N VAL A 24 3.68 -4.14 12.38
CA VAL A 24 4.12 -3.01 13.23
C VAL A 24 5.18 -3.45 14.22
N SER A 25 6.26 -2.68 14.30
CA SER A 25 7.28 -2.75 15.34
C SER A 25 7.75 -1.35 15.69
N VAL A 26 7.98 -1.06 16.96
CA VAL A 26 8.58 0.19 17.41
C VAL A 26 10.05 -0.02 17.83
N ARG A 27 10.85 1.04 17.76
CA ARG A 27 12.20 1.10 18.34
C ARG A 27 12.48 2.49 18.89
N ARG A 28 13.38 2.62 19.87
CA ARG A 28 13.88 3.94 20.26
C ARG A 28 14.77 4.50 19.16
N ARG A 29 14.63 5.80 18.86
CA ARG A 29 15.42 6.47 17.82
C ARG A 29 16.92 6.46 18.12
N THR A 30 17.28 6.51 19.41
CA THR A 30 18.66 6.54 19.91
C THR A 30 19.31 5.17 19.99
N GLU A 31 18.53 4.08 19.94
CA GLU A 31 19.06 2.73 20.00
C GLU A 31 19.57 2.31 18.62
N GLN A 32 20.86 1.98 18.56
CA GLN A 32 21.48 1.24 17.48
C GLN A 32 21.94 -0.09 18.08
N GLY A 33 21.53 -1.21 17.50
CA GLY A 33 21.81 -2.51 18.10
C GLY A 33 21.36 -3.68 17.23
N PRO A 34 21.69 -4.91 17.64
CA PRO A 34 21.23 -6.11 16.96
C PRO A 34 19.71 -6.20 17.05
N GLY A 35 19.07 -6.49 15.92
CA GLY A 35 17.62 -6.57 15.78
C GLY A 35 17.27 -6.87 14.34
N TYR A 36 15.98 -6.80 13.99
CA TYR A 36 15.58 -6.99 12.61
C TYR A 36 16.00 -5.79 11.75
N GLU A 37 16.26 -6.04 10.46
CA GLU A 37 16.52 -5.02 9.46
C GLU A 37 15.40 -5.04 8.42
N TYR A 38 14.88 -3.86 8.07
CA TYR A 38 13.92 -3.72 6.98
C TYR A 38 14.13 -2.39 6.26
N ALA A 39 14.20 -2.43 4.93
CA ALA A 39 14.37 -1.24 4.07
C ALA A 39 15.52 -0.30 4.51
N GLY A 40 16.65 -0.86 4.95
CA GLY A 40 17.82 -0.10 5.41
C GLY A 40 17.73 0.46 6.84
N VAL A 41 16.65 0.15 7.58
CA VAL A 41 16.50 0.50 9.00
C VAL A 41 16.88 -0.71 9.87
N GLN A 42 17.92 -0.56 10.69
CA GLN A 42 18.42 -1.59 11.58
C GLN A 42 17.90 -1.42 13.03
N GLY A 43 18.00 -2.49 13.81
CA GLY A 43 17.62 -2.50 15.23
C GLY A 43 16.11 -2.42 15.44
N LEU A 44 15.32 -2.99 14.53
CA LEU A 44 13.86 -3.06 14.69
C LEU A 44 13.48 -4.04 15.81
N GLY A 45 12.46 -3.66 16.59
CA GLY A 45 11.91 -4.49 17.66
C GLY A 45 11.07 -5.66 17.15
N GLN A 46 10.50 -6.42 18.09
CA GLN A 46 9.63 -7.54 17.76
C GLN A 46 8.36 -7.06 17.05
N ARG A 47 8.04 -7.71 15.93
CA ARG A 47 6.91 -7.37 15.06
C ARG A 47 5.62 -8.05 15.52
N THR A 48 4.52 -7.31 15.48
CA THR A 48 3.16 -7.82 15.54
C THR A 48 2.46 -7.64 14.20
N GLU A 49 1.64 -8.60 13.81
CA GLU A 49 0.87 -8.57 12.56
C GLU A 49 -0.60 -8.29 12.88
N ILE A 50 -1.20 -7.30 12.22
CA ILE A 50 -2.62 -6.94 12.36
C ILE A 50 -3.35 -7.39 11.11
N LYS A 51 -4.37 -8.22 11.28
CA LYS A 51 -5.20 -8.77 10.20
C LYS A 51 -6.62 -8.20 10.19
N ASN A 52 -7.31 -8.44 9.08
CA ASN A 52 -8.74 -8.15 8.88
C ASN A 52 -9.07 -6.65 8.92
N LEU A 53 -8.27 -5.83 8.24
CA LEU A 53 -8.49 -4.40 8.11
C LEU A 53 -9.31 -4.11 6.85
N SER A 54 -10.43 -3.40 7.00
CA SER A 54 -11.45 -3.24 5.94
C SER A 54 -11.42 -1.89 5.23
N SER A 55 -10.60 -0.95 5.70
CA SER A 55 -10.46 0.39 5.10
C SER A 55 -9.10 1.03 5.42
N PHE A 56 -8.72 2.05 4.64
CA PHE A 56 -7.52 2.84 4.91
C PHE A 56 -7.56 3.50 6.30
N LYS A 57 -8.73 4.00 6.73
CA LYS A 57 -8.90 4.56 8.07
C LYS A 57 -8.64 3.51 9.16
N SER A 58 -9.17 2.29 8.97
CA SER A 58 -8.93 1.19 9.92
C SER A 58 -7.45 0.77 9.95
N ILE A 59 -6.73 0.87 8.83
CA ILE A 59 -5.28 0.62 8.78
C ILE A 59 -4.55 1.68 9.62
N GLU A 60 -4.84 2.96 9.38
CA GLU A 60 -4.22 4.06 10.11
C GLU A 60 -4.47 3.94 11.63
N ASP A 61 -5.73 3.75 12.03
CA ASP A 61 -6.10 3.65 13.44
C ASP A 61 -5.50 2.42 14.11
N ALA A 62 -5.42 1.29 13.40
CA ALA A 62 -4.78 0.09 13.90
C ALA A 62 -3.26 0.28 14.11
N ILE A 63 -2.58 1.00 13.20
CA ILE A 63 -1.16 1.33 13.35
C ILE A 63 -0.94 2.23 14.57
N ILE A 64 -1.78 3.25 14.74
CA ILE A 64 -1.70 4.17 15.88
C ILE A 64 -1.91 3.41 17.20
N ALA A 65 -2.98 2.61 17.28
CA ALA A 65 -3.29 1.82 18.47
C ALA A 65 -2.18 0.82 18.81
N GLU A 66 -1.62 0.12 17.81
CA GLU A 66 -0.55 -0.86 18.04
C GLU A 66 0.78 -0.19 18.41
N ARG A 67 1.12 0.94 17.78
CA ARG A 67 2.28 1.75 18.15
C ARG A 67 2.21 2.15 19.62
N ASP A 68 1.09 2.75 20.03
CA ASP A 68 0.92 3.26 21.39
C ASP A 68 0.96 2.13 22.42
N ARG A 69 0.31 0.99 22.11
CA ARG A 69 0.39 -0.22 22.92
C ARG A 69 1.82 -0.73 23.08
N GLN A 70 2.58 -0.86 21.98
CA GLN A 70 3.95 -1.36 22.05
C GLN A 70 4.85 -0.43 22.87
N ILE A 71 4.70 0.89 22.70
CA ILE A 71 5.43 1.88 23.50
C ILE A 71 5.09 1.73 24.98
N SER A 72 3.81 1.69 25.35
CA SER A 72 3.39 1.55 26.75
C SER A 72 3.91 0.27 27.40
N VAL A 73 3.91 -0.85 26.69
CA VAL A 73 4.44 -2.12 27.20
C VAL A 73 5.95 -2.04 27.43
N LEU A 74 6.70 -1.49 26.48
CA LEU A 74 8.16 -1.36 26.58
C LEU A 74 8.58 -0.36 27.66
N GLU A 75 7.87 0.76 27.81
CA GLU A 75 8.12 1.75 28.86
C GLU A 75 7.75 1.21 30.25
N GLY A 76 6.76 0.32 30.33
CA GLY A 76 6.42 -0.43 31.54
C GLY A 76 7.41 -1.56 31.89
N GLY A 77 8.48 -1.75 31.10
CA GLY A 77 9.47 -2.82 31.31
C GLY A 77 9.03 -4.20 30.83
N GLY A 78 7.93 -4.28 30.09
CA GLY A 78 7.45 -5.50 29.44
C GLY A 78 8.19 -5.82 28.14
N VAL A 79 7.80 -6.93 27.51
CA VAL A 79 8.37 -7.40 26.24
C VAL A 79 7.23 -7.59 25.23
N ILE A 80 7.49 -7.25 23.97
CA ILE A 80 6.55 -7.51 22.87
C ILE A 80 6.73 -8.94 22.38
N GLU A 81 5.67 -9.74 22.42
CA GLU A 81 5.64 -11.07 21.81
C GLU A 81 5.25 -10.98 20.32
N GLY A 82 5.80 -11.89 19.52
CA GLY A 82 5.40 -12.02 18.11
C GLY A 82 4.04 -12.69 17.99
N GLU A 83 3.01 -11.93 17.64
CA GLU A 83 1.63 -12.42 17.59
C GLU A 83 0.81 -11.80 16.46
N THR A 84 -0.28 -12.48 16.12
CA THR A 84 -1.31 -11.97 15.21
C THR A 84 -2.41 -11.30 16.02
N ARG A 85 -2.77 -10.10 15.60
CA ARG A 85 -3.73 -9.22 16.27
C ARG A 85 -4.80 -8.79 15.27
N GLY A 86 -5.91 -8.32 15.81
CA GLY A 86 -7.05 -7.83 15.06
C GLY A 86 -7.43 -6.45 15.54
N TYR A 87 -8.09 -5.70 14.67
CA TYR A 87 -8.60 -4.38 14.97
C TYR A 87 -10.08 -4.29 14.59
N SER A 88 -10.86 -3.64 15.43
CA SER A 88 -12.28 -3.37 15.19
C SER A 88 -12.47 -1.86 15.03
N ILE A 89 -13.30 -1.45 14.07
CA ILE A 89 -13.58 -0.03 13.81
C ILE A 89 -14.15 0.62 15.09
N GLY A 90 -13.58 1.77 15.48
CA GLY A 90 -13.95 2.49 16.69
C GLY A 90 -13.25 1.99 17.97
N SER A 91 -12.44 0.94 17.89
CA SER A 91 -11.59 0.50 18.99
C SER A 91 -10.40 1.44 19.17
N THR A 92 -10.00 1.68 20.42
CA THR A 92 -8.74 2.35 20.77
C THR A 92 -7.58 1.38 20.89
N GLU A 93 -7.85 0.08 20.85
CA GLU A 93 -6.86 -0.97 21.08
C GLU A 93 -6.95 -2.09 20.03
N THR A 94 -5.81 -2.72 19.76
CA THR A 94 -5.74 -3.99 19.04
C THR A 94 -6.01 -5.14 20.00
N ARG A 95 -6.56 -6.25 19.50
CA ARG A 95 -6.81 -7.47 20.30
C ARG A 95 -6.02 -8.65 19.75
N ARG A 96 -5.53 -9.52 20.63
CA ARG A 96 -4.85 -10.76 20.23
C ARG A 96 -5.82 -11.69 19.50
N LEU A 97 -5.45 -12.19 18.33
CA LEU A 97 -6.21 -13.16 17.54
C LEU A 97 -5.51 -14.52 17.59
N ARG A 98 -5.91 -15.38 18.53
CA ARG A 98 -5.32 -16.71 18.81
C ARG A 98 -3.80 -16.66 19.12
N GLY A 99 -3.32 -17.56 19.99
CA GLY A 99 -1.88 -17.75 20.15
C GLY A 99 -1.30 -18.43 18.91
N LYS A 100 -0.08 -18.05 18.49
CA LYS A 100 0.64 -18.79 17.44
C LYS A 100 0.86 -20.23 17.93
N GLU A 101 0.24 -21.21 17.28
CA GLU A 101 0.71 -22.60 17.31
C GLU A 101 1.95 -22.69 16.41
N GLY A 102 3.08 -22.08 16.82
CA GLY A 102 4.33 -22.07 16.07
C GLY A 102 4.29 -21.38 14.69
N GLU A 103 5.46 -21.23 14.05
CA GLU A 103 5.51 -20.99 12.60
C GLU A 103 5.19 -22.30 11.90
N VAL A 104 4.11 -22.32 11.12
CA VAL A 104 3.76 -23.48 10.30
C VAL A 104 4.81 -23.59 9.20
N ASP A 105 5.53 -24.70 9.16
CA ASP A 105 6.40 -25.02 8.02
C ASP A 105 5.53 -25.31 6.80
N TYR A 106 5.46 -24.34 5.89
CA TYR A 106 4.72 -24.44 4.64
C TYR A 106 5.34 -25.42 3.65
N ARG A 107 6.57 -25.92 3.90
CA ARG A 107 7.27 -26.91 3.07
C ARG A 107 7.22 -26.56 1.58
N TYR A 108 7.59 -25.31 1.26
CA TYR A 108 7.64 -24.82 -0.11
C TYR A 108 8.44 -25.78 -1.00
N MET A 109 7.81 -26.25 -2.07
CA MET A 109 8.45 -27.02 -3.13
C MET A 109 7.97 -26.49 -4.49
N PRO A 110 8.78 -26.58 -5.55
CA PRO A 110 8.31 -26.28 -6.90
C PRO A 110 7.10 -27.16 -7.23
N ASP A 111 6.07 -26.55 -7.79
CA ASP A 111 4.89 -27.28 -8.26
C ASP A 111 5.30 -28.16 -9.46
N PRO A 112 5.24 -29.51 -9.35
CA PRO A 112 5.68 -30.40 -10.43
C PRO A 112 4.76 -30.32 -11.66
N ASP A 113 3.54 -29.82 -11.50
CA ASP A 113 2.56 -29.69 -12.59
C ASP A 113 2.74 -28.39 -13.38
N LEU A 114 3.51 -27.44 -12.84
CA LEU A 114 3.77 -26.14 -13.46
C LEU A 114 5.22 -26.02 -13.93
N ALA A 115 5.41 -25.99 -15.25
CA ALA A 115 6.70 -25.65 -15.83
C ALA A 115 7.10 -24.19 -15.45
N PRO A 116 8.41 -23.89 -15.33
CA PRO A 116 8.87 -22.52 -15.08
C PRO A 116 8.37 -21.55 -16.15
N VAL A 117 7.78 -20.43 -15.72
CA VAL A 117 7.39 -19.35 -16.63
C VAL A 117 8.62 -18.54 -17.01
N VAL A 118 9.01 -18.59 -18.28
CA VAL A 118 10.12 -17.79 -18.82
C VAL A 118 9.55 -16.52 -19.44
N ILE A 119 9.97 -15.36 -18.94
CA ILE A 119 9.53 -14.05 -19.44
C ILE A 119 10.58 -13.53 -20.43
N ASP A 120 10.22 -13.42 -21.70
CA ASP A 120 11.11 -12.92 -22.75
C ASP A 120 11.33 -11.40 -22.65
N GLU A 121 12.54 -10.94 -22.98
CA GLU A 121 12.87 -9.51 -22.95
C GLU A 121 12.06 -8.69 -23.95
N ASN A 122 11.68 -9.26 -25.10
CA ASN A 122 10.86 -8.58 -26.08
C ASN A 122 9.45 -8.32 -25.55
N LEU A 123 8.88 -9.23 -24.74
CA LEU A 123 7.60 -9.01 -24.07
C LEU A 123 7.72 -7.84 -23.10
N THR A 124 8.77 -7.81 -22.28
CA THR A 124 9.01 -6.71 -21.33
C THR A 124 9.16 -5.36 -22.05
N ARG A 125 9.90 -5.34 -23.17
CA ARG A 125 10.08 -4.15 -23.99
C ARG A 125 8.77 -3.68 -24.62
N HIS A 126 7.97 -4.61 -25.14
CA HIS A 126 6.66 -4.30 -25.71
C HIS A 126 5.74 -3.69 -24.64
N LEU A 127 5.60 -4.34 -23.49
CA LEU A 127 4.78 -3.84 -22.38
C LEU A 127 5.21 -2.46 -21.92
N ARG A 128 6.53 -2.20 -21.82
CA ARG A 128 7.04 -0.86 -21.48
C ARG A 128 6.67 0.19 -22.53
N ALA A 129 6.70 -0.16 -23.81
CA ALA A 129 6.37 0.75 -24.90
C ALA A 129 4.86 1.00 -25.06
N THR A 130 4.02 0.07 -24.62
CA THR A 130 2.56 0.17 -24.69
C THR A 130 1.90 0.56 -23.37
N LEU A 131 2.68 0.68 -22.29
CA LEU A 131 2.16 1.09 -20.99
C LEU A 131 1.60 2.52 -21.10
N GLY A 132 0.37 2.71 -20.61
CA GLY A 132 -0.25 4.02 -20.57
C GLY A 132 0.46 4.98 -19.61
N VAL A 133 0.03 6.23 -19.64
CA VAL A 133 0.54 7.29 -18.76
C VAL A 133 0.28 6.92 -17.30
N LEU A 134 1.33 6.95 -16.48
CA LEU A 134 1.22 6.65 -15.06
C LEU A 134 0.74 7.89 -14.28
N PRO A 135 0.14 7.73 -13.08
CA PRO A 135 -0.39 8.86 -12.32
C PRO A 135 0.62 9.98 -12.05
N ASP A 136 1.88 9.64 -11.78
CA ASP A 136 2.92 10.64 -11.51
C ASP A 136 3.30 11.45 -12.77
N GLU A 137 3.32 10.78 -13.93
CA GLU A 137 3.54 11.42 -15.23
C GLU A 137 2.34 12.28 -15.63
N GLU A 138 1.13 11.80 -15.35
CA GLU A 138 -0.11 12.55 -15.56
C GLU A 138 -0.13 13.86 -14.77
N LEU A 139 0.30 13.82 -13.50
CA LEU A 139 0.43 15.02 -12.68
C LEU A 139 1.44 16.03 -13.24
N GLU A 140 2.55 15.54 -13.79
CA GLU A 140 3.55 16.40 -14.43
C GLU A 140 2.98 17.06 -15.68
N ILE A 141 2.31 16.31 -16.55
CA ILE A 141 1.65 16.82 -17.76
C ILE A 141 0.62 17.91 -17.41
N LEU A 142 -0.27 17.65 -16.45
CA LEU A 142 -1.27 18.64 -16.00
C LEU A 142 -0.63 19.94 -15.50
N ARG A 143 0.54 19.84 -14.84
CA ARG A 143 1.28 21.00 -14.36
C ARG A 143 2.00 21.73 -15.49
N SER A 144 2.77 21.01 -16.31
CA SER A 144 3.68 21.61 -17.29
C SER A 144 2.97 22.11 -18.54
N GLU A 145 1.98 21.36 -19.03
CA GLU A 145 1.30 21.66 -20.29
C GLU A 145 0.04 22.50 -20.08
N TYR A 146 -0.71 22.22 -19.00
CA TYR A 146 -1.99 22.89 -18.73
C TYR A 146 -1.90 23.95 -17.63
N GLY A 147 -0.74 24.12 -16.98
CA GLY A 147 -0.52 25.13 -15.94
C GLY A 147 -1.36 24.91 -14.67
N ILE A 148 -1.86 23.69 -14.45
CA ILE A 148 -2.77 23.38 -13.33
C ILE A 148 -1.96 23.32 -12.03
N PRO A 149 -2.41 23.99 -10.96
CA PRO A 149 -1.79 23.85 -9.64
C PRO A 149 -1.76 22.40 -9.18
N VAL A 150 -0.66 21.96 -8.56
CA VAL A 150 -0.45 20.56 -8.13
C VAL A 150 -1.61 20.02 -7.30
N LYS A 151 -2.17 20.84 -6.41
CA LYS A 151 -3.33 20.45 -5.59
C LYS A 151 -4.53 20.03 -6.45
N ASP A 152 -4.86 20.82 -7.47
CA ASP A 152 -6.02 20.57 -8.31
C ASP A 152 -5.74 19.44 -9.32
N ALA A 153 -4.48 19.29 -9.76
CA ALA A 153 -4.05 18.13 -10.55
C ALA A 153 -4.21 16.81 -9.77
N ILE A 154 -3.87 16.80 -8.47
CA ILE A 154 -4.09 15.64 -7.59
C ILE A 154 -5.58 15.31 -7.51
N ASP A 155 -6.45 16.32 -7.33
CA ASP A 155 -7.90 16.13 -7.26
C ASP A 155 -8.45 15.55 -8.59
N LEU A 156 -7.94 16.00 -9.74
CA LEU A 156 -8.32 15.45 -11.05
C LEU A 156 -7.90 13.98 -11.21
N VAL A 157 -6.65 13.65 -10.86
CA VAL A 157 -6.10 12.29 -11.02
C VAL A 157 -6.69 11.30 -10.01
N SER A 158 -6.97 11.75 -8.79
CA SER A 158 -7.33 10.84 -7.69
C SER A 158 -8.83 10.53 -7.60
N LEU A 159 -9.68 11.42 -8.13
CA LEU A 159 -11.13 11.30 -7.98
C LEU A 159 -11.77 10.57 -9.16
N ASN A 160 -12.87 9.85 -8.87
CA ASN A 160 -13.58 8.99 -9.82
C ASN A 160 -12.62 8.06 -10.59
N GLU A 161 -11.64 7.49 -9.88
CA GLU A 161 -10.73 6.48 -10.44
C GLU A 161 -9.90 6.97 -11.65
N GLY A 162 -9.67 8.29 -11.75
CA GLY A 162 -8.94 8.93 -12.85
C GLY A 162 -9.81 9.38 -14.01
N GLY A 163 -11.11 9.04 -14.04
CA GLY A 163 -12.03 9.40 -15.12
C GLY A 163 -12.24 10.92 -15.28
N ARG A 164 -11.90 11.73 -14.27
CA ARG A 164 -11.96 13.20 -14.38
C ARG A 164 -10.86 13.78 -15.26
N VAL A 165 -9.69 13.15 -15.30
CA VAL A 165 -8.59 13.56 -16.18
C VAL A 165 -8.99 13.33 -17.64
N GLU A 166 -9.55 12.17 -17.93
CA GLU A 166 -10.04 11.84 -19.27
C GLU A 166 -11.12 12.84 -19.71
N TYR A 167 -12.09 13.11 -18.83
CA TYR A 167 -13.12 14.11 -19.11
C TYR A 167 -12.52 15.51 -19.33
N PHE A 168 -11.58 15.94 -18.49
CA PHE A 168 -10.89 17.22 -18.63
C PHE A 168 -10.21 17.33 -20.00
N ARG A 169 -9.44 16.32 -20.41
CA ARG A 169 -8.77 16.30 -21.72
C ARG A 169 -9.77 16.39 -22.87
N ASN A 170 -10.83 15.58 -22.83
CA ASN A 170 -11.89 15.61 -23.84
C ASN A 170 -12.52 17.01 -23.98
N VAL A 171 -12.73 17.73 -22.88
CA VAL A 171 -13.28 19.10 -22.91
C VAL A 171 -12.28 20.10 -23.49
N VAL A 172 -10.99 19.99 -23.13
CA VAL A 172 -9.94 20.87 -23.69
C VAL A 172 -9.78 20.63 -25.19
N ASP A 173 -9.78 19.37 -25.63
CA ASP A 173 -9.67 18.99 -27.04
C ASP A 173 -10.85 19.55 -27.85
N VAL A 174 -12.08 19.45 -27.33
CA VAL A 174 -13.26 20.05 -27.97
C VAL A 174 -13.18 21.58 -28.00
N SER A 175 -12.69 22.22 -26.93
CA SER A 175 -12.64 23.69 -26.84
C SER A 175 -11.58 24.30 -27.75
N SER A 176 -10.43 23.64 -27.89
CA SER A 176 -9.35 24.04 -28.80
C SER A 176 -9.69 23.85 -30.29
N ILE A 177 -10.73 23.06 -30.59
CA ILE A 177 -11.31 22.99 -31.95
C ILE A 177 -12.25 24.19 -32.23
N ILE A 178 -12.85 24.79 -31.20
CA ILE A 178 -13.87 25.84 -31.33
C ILE A 178 -13.25 27.25 -31.38
N GLU A 179 -12.12 27.47 -30.71
CA GLU A 179 -11.32 28.71 -30.80
C GLU A 179 -9.89 28.42 -31.27
N PRO A 180 -9.62 28.42 -32.60
CA PRO A 180 -8.28 28.23 -33.16
C PRO A 180 -7.37 29.46 -33.00
#